data_AF-A0A946X0C8-F1
#
_entry.id   AF-A0A946X0C8-F1
#
_cell.length_a   1.000
_cell.length_b   1.000
_cell.length_c   1.000
_cell.angle_alpha   90.00
_cell.angle_beta   90.00
_cell.angle_gamma   90.00
#
_symmetry.space_group_name_H-M   'P 1'
#
loop_
_entity.id
_entity.type
_entity.pdbx_description
1 polymer ?
#
loop_
_entity_poly.entity_id
_entity_poly.type
_entity_poly.pdbx_seq_one_letter_code
_entity_poly.pdbx_strand_id
1 'polypeptide(L)'
;MVCSRDARSLVRAAEGGSIVCPRRSRSTRARRRCAACIAAYGTTDGRRAYHYGQGVRPAIARGGASGRGGSRQVSDDRLVHIVDYQDRWPQEFDEIGTMVRNALGDLAIRIDHIGSTAVPDLAAKDIIDVQVSVATFDGFGPVAAGLEGLGYVRREDVRHDHLPPGATHAASEYEKRYFREPEDTRRTHIHVRADGRVNQRYAILFRDYLREHRAAALAYEETKRFMARWHNEQDKGALFYEIKAPVADIVTSAAEEWAARVEWQPGETDA
;
A
#
# COMPACT_ATOMS: atom_id res chain seq x y z
N MET A 1 -13.26 52.00 6.61
CA MET A 1 -12.52 52.78 7.62
C MET A 1 -13.40 52.85 8.87
N VAL A 2 -12.79 52.70 10.04
CA VAL A 2 -13.25 52.04 11.30
C VAL A 2 -14.51 52.59 11.99
N CYS A 3 -15.36 51.68 12.50
CA CYS A 3 -15.81 51.54 13.92
C CYS A 3 -16.94 50.49 13.99
N SER A 4 -17.14 49.62 14.99
CA SER A 4 -16.42 49.16 16.18
C SER A 4 -17.46 48.30 16.94
N ARG A 5 -17.09 47.07 17.36
CA ARG A 5 -17.60 46.30 18.54
C ARG A 5 -19.09 45.86 18.53
N ASP A 6 -19.54 44.76 19.13
CA ASP A 6 -19.03 43.51 19.71
C ASP A 6 -20.32 42.75 20.16
N ALA A 7 -20.19 41.51 20.66
CA ALA A 7 -21.17 40.74 21.47
C ALA A 7 -21.85 39.51 20.83
N ARG A 8 -21.17 38.38 21.04
CA ARG A 8 -21.62 37.19 21.80
C ARG A 8 -23.04 36.62 21.61
N SER A 9 -22.99 35.29 21.49
CA SER A 9 -23.90 34.26 22.03
C SER A 9 -25.28 34.08 21.39
N LEU A 10 -25.54 32.86 20.91
CA LEU A 10 -26.51 31.97 21.57
C LEU A 10 -26.40 30.53 21.01
N VAL A 11 -26.31 29.60 21.95
CA VAL A 11 -26.33 28.15 21.81
C VAL A 11 -27.78 27.67 22.01
N ARG A 12 -28.14 26.57 21.31
CA ARG A 12 -29.32 25.69 21.44
C ARG A 12 -30.65 26.14 20.82
N ALA A 13 -31.13 25.33 19.87
CA ALA A 13 -32.28 24.45 20.10
C ALA A 13 -32.26 23.31 19.06
N ALA A 14 -32.27 22.07 19.55
CA ALA A 14 -32.54 20.87 18.77
C ALA A 14 -33.91 20.37 19.20
N GLU A 15 -34.89 20.34 18.31
CA GLU A 15 -36.11 19.53 18.44
C GLU A 15 -36.52 19.04 17.04
N GLY A 16 -36.87 17.75 16.99
CA GLY A 16 -37.06 16.99 15.77
C GLY A 16 -38.34 17.32 14.99
N GLY A 17 -38.32 16.94 13.71
CA GLY A 17 -39.51 16.96 12.85
C GLY A 17 -39.20 16.33 11.51
N SER A 18 -39.85 15.20 11.22
CA SER A 18 -39.79 14.50 9.93
C SER A 18 -40.15 15.42 8.77
N ILE A 19 -39.30 15.48 7.73
CA ILE A 19 -39.62 16.18 6.49
C ILE A 19 -40.46 15.25 5.61
N VAL A 20 -41.77 15.48 5.62
CA VAL A 20 -42.74 14.92 4.69
C VAL A 20 -42.72 15.75 3.39
N CYS A 21 -42.62 15.08 2.25
CA CYS A 21 -42.57 15.69 0.92
C CYS A 21 -44.00 15.97 0.38
N PRO A 22 -44.38 17.22 0.03
CA PRO A 22 -45.71 17.48 -0.54
C PRO A 22 -45.71 17.35 -2.07
N ARG A 23 -46.72 16.61 -2.55
CA ARG A 23 -47.02 16.37 -3.97
C ARG A 23 -47.46 17.63 -4.72
N ARG A 24 -47.15 17.59 -6.02
CA ARG A 24 -47.45 18.53 -7.11
C ARG A 24 -48.91 19.00 -7.19
N SER A 25 -49.11 20.29 -7.43
CA SER A 25 -50.30 20.82 -8.12
C SER A 25 -49.91 21.44 -9.47
N ARG A 26 -50.73 21.18 -10.49
CA ARG A 26 -50.57 21.61 -11.88
C ARG A 26 -51.15 23.02 -12.05
N SER A 27 -50.42 23.92 -12.69
CA SER A 27 -51.01 25.09 -13.35
C SER A 27 -50.10 25.56 -14.49
N THR A 28 -50.69 25.58 -15.68
CA THR A 28 -50.09 25.91 -16.97
C THR A 28 -50.11 27.41 -17.24
N ARG A 29 -49.06 27.89 -17.93
CA ARG A 29 -49.04 29.01 -18.92
C ARG A 29 -48.17 30.22 -18.55
N ALA A 30 -46.88 30.14 -18.88
CA ALA A 30 -46.14 31.24 -19.51
C ALA A 30 -44.82 30.70 -20.11
N ARG A 31 -44.87 30.33 -21.39
CA ARG A 31 -43.69 30.07 -22.21
C ARG A 31 -43.01 31.41 -22.50
N ARG A 32 -41.92 31.73 -21.81
CA ARG A 32 -40.85 32.60 -22.35
C ARG A 32 -39.50 31.96 -22.02
N ARG A 33 -38.88 31.47 -23.07
CA ARG A 33 -37.52 30.91 -23.10
C ARG A 33 -36.54 32.02 -22.73
N CYS A 34 -35.91 31.94 -21.57
CA CYS A 34 -34.57 32.48 -21.38
C CYS A 34 -33.59 31.33 -21.63
N ALA A 35 -32.83 31.45 -22.72
CA ALA A 35 -31.76 30.55 -23.09
C ALA A 35 -30.57 30.77 -22.12
N ALA A 36 -30.49 29.99 -21.05
CA ALA A 36 -29.31 29.94 -20.18
C ALA A 36 -29.11 28.63 -19.37
N CYS A 37 -30.01 27.64 -19.44
CA CYS A 37 -29.85 26.39 -18.65
C CYS A 37 -30.18 25.09 -19.41
N ILE A 38 -30.21 25.09 -20.74
CA ILE A 38 -30.36 23.86 -21.55
C ILE A 38 -29.09 23.67 -22.39
N ALA A 39 -27.99 23.33 -21.72
CA ALA A 39 -26.80 22.74 -22.32
C ALA A 39 -26.00 22.04 -21.21
N ALA A 40 -26.56 20.99 -20.61
CA ALA A 40 -25.73 20.10 -19.79
C ALA A 40 -26.28 18.67 -19.65
N TYR A 41 -27.60 18.43 -19.64
CA TYR A 41 -28.09 17.07 -19.37
C TYR A 41 -29.37 16.68 -20.11
N GLY A 42 -29.24 15.59 -20.89
CA GLY A 42 -30.30 14.72 -21.41
C GLY A 42 -30.77 15.06 -22.82
N THR A 43 -30.84 14.18 -23.81
CA THR A 43 -30.75 12.71 -23.92
C THR A 43 -30.44 12.43 -25.42
N THR A 44 -30.01 11.29 -25.96
CA THR A 44 -30.18 9.87 -25.66
C THR A 44 -29.34 9.10 -26.68
N ASP A 45 -28.77 7.98 -26.24
CA ASP A 45 -28.51 6.75 -26.99
C ASP A 45 -27.45 6.75 -28.13
N GLY A 46 -26.60 5.72 -28.10
CA GLY A 46 -25.54 5.48 -29.08
C GLY A 46 -24.16 5.20 -28.48
N ARG A 47 -24.02 4.09 -27.74
CA ARG A 47 -22.78 3.31 -27.54
C ARG A 47 -21.46 4.10 -27.63
N ARG A 48 -20.97 4.68 -26.53
CA ARG A 48 -19.53 4.91 -26.35
C ARG A 48 -18.97 3.84 -25.43
N ALA A 49 -18.67 2.70 -26.04
CA ALA A 49 -17.64 1.83 -25.50
C ALA A 49 -16.35 2.67 -25.43
N TYR A 50 -15.75 2.79 -24.25
CA TYR A 50 -14.37 3.25 -24.12
C TYR A 50 -13.49 2.15 -24.74
N HIS A 51 -13.28 2.25 -26.06
CA HIS A 51 -12.33 1.41 -26.76
C HIS A 51 -10.91 1.85 -26.34
N TYR A 52 -10.31 1.09 -25.43
CA TYR A 52 -8.85 1.04 -25.35
C TYR A 52 -8.33 0.56 -26.71
N GLY A 53 -7.44 1.37 -27.29
CA GLY A 53 -6.97 1.26 -28.67
C GLY A 53 -6.49 -0.14 -29.04
N GLN A 54 -7.15 -0.70 -30.06
CA GLN A 54 -6.61 -1.75 -30.90
C GLN A 54 -5.56 -1.15 -31.84
N GLY A 55 -4.32 -1.65 -31.73
CA GLY A 55 -3.47 -1.91 -32.89
C GLY A 55 -2.55 -0.80 -33.39
N VAL A 56 -1.26 -0.94 -33.08
CA VAL A 56 -0.22 -0.86 -34.11
C VAL A 56 0.69 -2.07 -33.93
N ARG A 57 0.60 -3.05 -34.85
CA ARG A 57 1.53 -4.18 -34.92
C ARG A 57 2.72 -3.74 -35.77
N PRO A 58 3.98 -3.78 -35.28
CA PRO A 58 5.12 -3.69 -36.17
C PRO A 58 5.33 -5.04 -36.87
N ALA A 59 5.68 -4.99 -38.14
CA ALA A 59 6.04 -6.16 -38.95
C ALA A 59 7.32 -6.81 -38.41
N ILE A 60 7.25 -8.11 -38.10
CA ILE A 60 8.43 -8.91 -37.74
C ILE A 60 9.06 -9.43 -39.03
N ALA A 61 10.23 -8.90 -39.39
CA ALA A 61 11.08 -9.47 -40.41
C ALA A 61 11.73 -10.76 -39.88
N ARG A 62 11.63 -11.84 -40.65
CA ARG A 62 12.29 -13.12 -40.36
C ARG A 62 13.79 -12.98 -40.67
N GLY A 63 14.63 -13.10 -39.65
CA GLY A 63 16.07 -13.29 -39.77
C GLY A 63 16.52 -14.37 -38.79
N GLY A 64 16.94 -15.52 -39.32
CA GLY A 64 17.49 -16.61 -38.52
C GLY A 64 18.95 -16.37 -38.19
N ALA A 65 19.34 -16.69 -36.96
CA ALA A 65 20.70 -17.11 -36.62
C ALA A 65 20.66 -17.87 -35.28
N SER A 66 21.18 -19.08 -35.32
CA SER A 66 21.46 -19.95 -34.18
C SER A 66 22.57 -19.35 -33.29
N GLY A 67 22.35 -19.31 -31.98
CA GLY A 67 23.39 -19.02 -31.00
C GLY A 67 23.00 -19.59 -29.64
N ARG A 68 23.62 -20.70 -29.25
CA ARG A 68 23.55 -21.21 -27.87
C ARG A 68 24.41 -20.30 -27.00
N GLY A 69 23.81 -19.68 -25.99
CA GLY A 69 24.50 -18.92 -24.97
C GLY A 69 23.55 -18.68 -23.83
N GLY A 70 23.65 -19.48 -22.76
CA GLY A 70 22.90 -19.24 -21.54
C GLY A 70 23.38 -17.95 -20.90
N SER A 71 22.65 -16.86 -21.11
CA SER A 71 22.84 -15.62 -20.36
C SER A 71 22.09 -15.74 -19.04
N ARG A 72 22.86 -15.84 -17.96
CA ARG A 72 22.37 -15.71 -16.59
C ARG A 72 21.88 -14.27 -16.43
N GLN A 73 20.57 -14.05 -16.30
CA GLN A 73 19.99 -12.72 -16.08
C GLN A 73 20.43 -12.22 -14.71
N VAL A 74 21.43 -11.36 -14.67
CA VAL A 74 21.65 -10.46 -13.54
C VAL A 74 20.51 -9.44 -13.63
N SER A 75 19.56 -9.49 -12.70
CA SER A 75 18.48 -8.50 -12.64
C SER A 75 19.10 -7.13 -12.37
N ASP A 76 18.89 -6.17 -13.28
CA ASP A 76 19.21 -4.78 -13.01
C ASP A 76 18.32 -4.30 -11.85
N ASP A 77 18.91 -4.11 -10.67
CA ASP A 77 18.22 -3.67 -9.46
C ASP A 77 17.57 -2.27 -9.62
N ARG A 78 17.81 -1.58 -10.74
CA ARG A 78 17.10 -0.34 -11.14
C ARG A 78 15.69 -0.57 -11.65
N LEU A 79 15.42 -1.72 -12.26
CA LEU A 79 14.11 -2.02 -12.84
C LEU A 79 13.15 -2.58 -11.80
N VAL A 80 11.92 -2.08 -11.84
CA VAL A 80 10.84 -2.56 -10.99
C VAL A 80 9.99 -3.55 -11.76
N HIS A 81 10.07 -4.83 -11.36
CA HIS A 81 9.27 -5.90 -11.92
C HIS A 81 8.14 -6.27 -10.94
N ILE A 82 6.90 -6.09 -11.37
CA ILE A 82 5.70 -6.57 -10.65
C ILE A 82 5.21 -7.82 -11.37
N VAL A 83 5.25 -8.95 -10.68
CA VAL A 83 4.79 -10.25 -11.16
C VAL A 83 3.45 -10.60 -10.54
N ASP A 84 2.68 -11.43 -11.24
CA ASP A 84 1.43 -11.99 -10.72
C ASP A 84 1.71 -12.76 -9.41
N TYR A 85 0.67 -12.92 -8.58
CA TYR A 85 0.79 -13.65 -7.32
C TYR A 85 1.40 -15.04 -7.55
N GLN A 86 2.28 -15.45 -6.64
CA GLN A 86 2.94 -16.75 -6.71
C GLN A 86 2.55 -17.59 -5.50
N ASP A 87 1.97 -18.77 -5.73
CA ASP A 87 1.53 -19.69 -4.67
C ASP A 87 2.67 -20.22 -3.79
N ARG A 88 3.93 -20.05 -4.22
CA ARG A 88 5.12 -20.37 -3.42
C ARG A 88 5.41 -19.36 -2.31
N TRP A 89 4.91 -18.13 -2.38
CA TRP A 89 5.28 -17.08 -1.44
C TRP A 89 4.93 -17.38 0.03
N PRO A 90 3.78 -17.99 0.36
CA PRO A 90 3.52 -18.42 1.74
C PRO A 90 4.55 -19.42 2.24
N GLN A 91 4.86 -20.46 1.45
CA GLN A 91 5.86 -21.48 1.83
C GLN A 91 7.26 -20.86 2.00
N GLU A 92 7.66 -19.96 1.09
CA GLU A 92 8.94 -19.27 1.19
C GLU A 92 9.02 -18.40 2.45
N PHE A 93 7.92 -17.73 2.82
CA PHE A 93 7.84 -17.05 4.09
C PHE A 93 7.95 -18.02 5.26
N ASP A 94 7.25 -19.15 5.26
CA ASP A 94 7.28 -20.12 6.37
C ASP A 94 8.71 -20.63 6.62
N GLU A 95 9.47 -20.91 5.55
CA GLU A 95 10.88 -21.32 5.62
C GLU A 95 11.76 -20.22 6.23
N ILE A 96 11.60 -18.97 5.78
CA ILE A 96 12.35 -17.81 6.30
C ILE A 96 11.95 -17.51 7.75
N GLY A 97 10.65 -17.49 8.04
CA GLY A 97 10.08 -17.20 9.35
C GLY A 97 10.55 -18.21 10.39
N THR A 98 10.52 -19.51 10.06
CA THR A 98 11.06 -20.58 10.90
C THR A 98 12.55 -20.40 11.18
N MET A 99 13.34 -20.05 10.16
CA MET A 99 14.77 -19.81 10.33
C MET A 99 15.04 -18.63 11.26
N VAL A 100 14.33 -17.51 11.08
CA VAL A 100 14.44 -16.32 11.93
C VAL A 100 13.96 -16.61 13.35
N ARG A 101 12.84 -17.35 13.50
CA ARG A 101 12.31 -17.80 14.80
C ARG A 101 13.34 -18.61 15.57
N ASN A 102 13.98 -19.58 14.92
CA ASN A 102 15.00 -20.41 15.55
C ASN A 102 16.25 -19.62 15.98
N ALA A 103 16.64 -18.60 15.20
CA ALA A 103 17.80 -17.78 15.52
C ALA A 103 17.53 -16.78 16.66
N LEU A 104 16.30 -16.27 16.77
CA LEU A 104 15.96 -15.22 17.74
C LEU A 104 15.27 -15.74 19.00
N GLY A 105 14.60 -16.88 18.94
CA GLY A 105 13.81 -17.43 20.06
C GLY A 105 12.83 -16.39 20.61
N ASP A 106 12.87 -16.20 21.93
CA ASP A 106 12.00 -15.27 22.66
C ASP A 106 12.35 -13.78 22.43
N LEU A 107 13.48 -13.47 21.78
CA LEU A 107 13.81 -12.08 21.44
C LEU A 107 12.85 -11.52 20.39
N ALA A 108 12.30 -12.38 19.53
CA ALA A 108 11.22 -12.03 18.63
C ALA A 108 9.89 -12.31 19.33
N ILE A 109 9.13 -11.28 19.69
CA ILE A 109 7.76 -11.45 20.22
C ILE A 109 6.87 -12.03 19.13
N ARG A 110 7.02 -11.55 17.88
CA ARG A 110 6.25 -11.98 16.72
C ARG A 110 7.08 -11.95 15.45
N ILE A 111 6.74 -12.84 14.52
CA ILE A 111 7.26 -12.87 13.17
C ILE A 111 6.08 -13.01 12.22
N ASP A 112 5.82 -11.97 11.43
CA ASP A 112 4.63 -11.88 10.58
C ASP A 112 5.04 -11.69 9.11
N HIS A 113 4.36 -12.38 8.19
CA HIS A 113 4.50 -12.16 6.74
C HIS A 113 3.78 -10.87 6.41
N ILE A 114 4.50 -9.86 5.93
CA ILE A 114 3.91 -8.56 5.60
C ILE A 114 4.13 -8.22 4.12
N GLY A 115 3.74 -7.02 3.72
CA GLY A 115 3.92 -6.55 2.35
C GLY A 115 2.92 -7.19 1.38
N SER A 116 3.17 -7.01 0.09
CA SER A 116 2.22 -7.46 -0.94
C SER A 116 2.27 -8.97 -1.18
N THR A 117 3.40 -9.64 -0.92
CA THR A 117 3.52 -11.10 -1.09
C THR A 117 2.73 -11.88 -0.05
N ALA A 118 2.36 -11.24 1.07
CA ALA A 118 1.48 -11.79 2.09
C ALA A 118 -0.01 -11.71 1.76
N VAL A 119 -0.42 -11.07 0.66
CA VAL A 119 -1.83 -10.93 0.28
C VAL A 119 -2.13 -11.87 -0.88
N PRO A 120 -2.97 -12.91 -0.70
CA PRO A 120 -3.36 -13.81 -1.79
C PRO A 120 -3.91 -13.05 -2.99
N ASP A 121 -3.59 -13.53 -4.20
CA ASP A 121 -4.03 -12.95 -5.48
C ASP A 121 -3.65 -11.47 -5.70
N LEU A 122 -2.61 -10.97 -5.03
CA LEU A 122 -2.07 -9.63 -5.22
C LEU A 122 -0.69 -9.66 -5.89
N ALA A 123 -0.58 -9.06 -7.07
CA ALA A 123 0.70 -8.94 -7.76
C ALA A 123 1.70 -8.05 -7.00
N ALA A 124 2.97 -8.42 -7.01
CA ALA A 124 3.99 -7.80 -6.17
C ALA A 124 5.37 -7.82 -6.84
N LYS A 125 6.33 -7.10 -6.26
CA LYS A 125 7.74 -7.43 -6.49
C LYS A 125 7.99 -8.79 -5.84
N ASP A 126 8.80 -9.60 -6.47
CA ASP A 126 9.13 -10.93 -5.96
C ASP A 126 10.15 -10.85 -4.80
N ILE A 127 9.71 -10.30 -3.66
CA ILE A 127 10.50 -10.08 -2.45
C ILE A 127 9.62 -10.45 -1.25
N ILE A 128 10.12 -11.30 -0.36
CA ILE A 128 9.41 -11.62 0.89
C ILE A 128 9.69 -10.51 1.91
N ASP A 129 8.66 -9.82 2.37
CA ASP A 129 8.77 -8.84 3.46
C ASP A 129 8.41 -9.53 4.79
N VAL A 130 9.33 -9.52 5.75
CA VAL A 130 9.17 -10.13 7.08
C VAL A 130 9.17 -9.03 8.12
N GLN A 131 8.17 -9.03 9.00
CA GLN A 131 8.19 -8.21 10.21
C GLN A 131 8.65 -9.04 11.39
N VAL A 132 9.69 -8.60 12.08
CA VAL A 132 10.08 -9.10 13.41
C VAL A 132 9.69 -8.04 14.44
N SER A 133 8.80 -8.39 15.35
CA SER A 133 8.40 -7.51 16.47
C SER A 133 9.25 -7.86 17.69
N VAL A 134 9.93 -6.87 18.26
CA VAL A 134 10.78 -7.01 19.47
C VAL A 134 10.23 -6.16 20.61
N ALA A 135 10.51 -6.47 21.86
CA ALA A 135 9.98 -5.69 22.99
C ALA A 135 10.39 -4.20 22.94
N THR A 136 11.66 -3.94 22.63
CA THR A 136 12.27 -2.62 22.54
C THR A 136 13.56 -2.71 21.73
N PHE A 137 14.13 -1.57 21.36
CA PHE A 137 15.49 -1.51 20.79
C PHE A 137 16.58 -1.41 21.86
N ASP A 138 16.23 -1.27 23.14
CA ASP A 138 17.20 -1.40 24.22
C ASP A 138 17.76 -2.83 24.24
N GLY A 139 19.08 -2.95 24.23
CA GLY A 139 19.72 -4.26 24.14
C GLY A 139 19.49 -4.96 22.80
N PHE A 140 19.32 -4.23 21.69
CA PHE A 140 19.13 -4.81 20.34
C PHE A 140 20.29 -5.71 19.84
N GLY A 141 21.46 -5.69 20.51
CA GLY A 141 22.67 -6.42 20.11
C GLY A 141 22.45 -7.90 19.79
N PRO A 142 21.80 -8.71 20.67
CA PRO A 142 21.52 -10.12 20.39
C PRO A 142 20.58 -10.34 19.20
N VAL A 143 19.60 -9.45 18.97
CA VAL A 143 18.72 -9.54 17.79
C VAL A 143 19.52 -9.30 16.51
N ALA A 144 20.37 -8.27 16.50
CA ALA A 144 21.27 -8.00 15.37
C ALA A 144 22.18 -9.20 15.11
N ALA A 145 22.84 -9.72 16.15
CA ALA A 145 23.75 -10.86 16.03
C ALA A 145 23.05 -12.13 15.52
N GLY A 146 21.81 -12.39 15.94
CA GLY A 146 21.03 -13.52 15.44
C GLY A 146 20.72 -13.43 13.95
N LEU A 147 20.28 -12.25 13.49
CA LEU A 147 20.00 -12.01 12.06
C LEU A 147 21.28 -12.00 11.21
N GLU A 148 22.34 -11.35 11.70
CA GLU A 148 23.65 -11.32 11.03
C GLU A 148 24.31 -12.70 10.98
N GLY A 149 24.07 -13.55 11.99
CA GLY A 149 24.50 -14.95 12.01
C GLY A 149 23.82 -15.82 10.95
N LEU A 150 22.62 -15.44 10.50
CA LEU A 150 21.94 -16.03 9.34
C LEU A 150 22.42 -15.42 8.00
N GLY A 151 23.35 -14.47 8.04
CA GLY A 151 23.91 -13.79 6.87
C GLY A 151 23.12 -12.55 6.42
N TYR A 152 22.06 -12.15 7.13
CA TYR A 152 21.33 -10.93 6.80
C TYR A 152 22.19 -9.68 7.08
N VAL A 153 22.20 -8.74 6.15
CA VAL A 153 23.02 -7.53 6.22
C VAL A 153 22.18 -6.36 6.71
N ARG A 154 22.58 -5.78 7.84
CA ARG A 154 21.93 -4.59 8.39
C ARG A 154 22.16 -3.36 7.51
N ARG A 155 21.09 -2.63 7.24
CA ARG A 155 21.09 -1.38 6.49
C ARG A 155 21.06 -0.19 7.44
N GLU A 156 22.23 0.40 7.67
CA GLU A 156 22.40 1.53 8.59
C GLU A 156 21.70 2.81 8.12
N ASP A 157 21.52 2.95 6.81
CA ASP A 157 20.86 4.06 6.11
C ASP A 157 19.33 4.09 6.30
N VAL A 158 18.72 2.98 6.73
CA VAL A 158 17.27 2.85 6.89
C VAL A 158 16.91 2.65 8.35
N ARG A 159 16.55 3.75 9.02
CA ARG A 159 16.26 3.79 10.46
C ARG A 159 14.80 4.07 10.82
N HIS A 160 14.02 4.55 9.87
CA HIS A 160 12.63 4.90 10.07
C HIS A 160 11.78 4.41 8.89
N ASP A 161 10.52 4.12 9.16
CA ASP A 161 9.50 4.03 8.13
C ASP A 161 9.12 5.44 7.62
N HIS A 162 8.36 5.47 6.53
CA HIS A 162 7.73 6.69 6.04
C HIS A 162 6.84 7.30 7.14
N LEU A 163 6.91 8.62 7.29
CA LEU A 163 6.02 9.38 8.16
C LEU A 163 4.88 9.95 7.29
N PRO A 164 3.64 9.47 7.48
CA PRO A 164 2.50 9.99 6.71
C PRO A 164 2.34 11.50 6.89
N PRO A 165 1.94 12.25 5.85
CA PRO A 165 1.61 13.66 5.98
C PRO A 165 0.57 13.88 7.08
N GLY A 166 0.89 14.76 8.03
CA GLY A 166 -0.01 15.06 9.16
C GLY A 166 0.05 14.04 10.32
N ALA A 167 1.02 13.11 10.32
CA ALA A 167 1.25 12.22 11.45
C ALA A 167 1.39 12.99 12.77
N THR A 168 0.64 12.58 13.78
CA THR A 168 0.61 13.19 15.12
C THR A 168 1.51 12.48 16.13
N HIS A 169 1.96 11.29 15.80
CA HIS A 169 2.84 10.47 16.65
C HIS A 169 4.28 10.98 16.61
N ALA A 170 5.03 10.74 17.69
CA ALA A 170 6.45 11.07 17.75
C ALA A 170 7.24 10.26 16.70
N ALA A 171 8.36 10.82 16.20
CA ALA A 171 9.20 10.15 15.21
C ALA A 171 9.71 8.78 15.66
N SER A 172 9.89 8.58 16.97
CA SER A 172 10.26 7.28 17.57
C SER A 172 9.24 6.17 17.27
N GLU A 173 7.96 6.49 17.10
CA GLU A 173 6.91 5.51 16.73
C GLU A 173 7.09 4.91 15.34
N TYR A 174 7.99 5.47 14.53
CA TYR A 174 8.31 5.03 13.18
C TYR A 174 9.73 4.46 13.06
N GLU A 175 10.49 4.40 14.16
CA GLU A 175 11.83 3.84 14.16
C GLU A 175 11.79 2.33 13.87
N LYS A 176 12.76 1.87 13.07
CA LYS A 176 12.96 0.45 12.76
C LYS A 176 14.44 0.10 12.65
N ARG A 177 14.72 -1.20 12.53
CA ARG A 177 15.96 -1.72 11.97
C ARG A 177 15.61 -2.50 10.71
N TYR A 178 16.48 -2.46 9.72
CA TYR A 178 16.21 -3.03 8.41
C TYR A 178 17.39 -3.90 7.99
N PHE A 179 17.07 -5.09 7.51
CA PHE A 179 18.06 -6.04 7.02
C PHE A 179 17.68 -6.53 5.63
N ARG A 180 18.71 -6.77 4.83
CA ARG A 180 18.61 -7.35 3.49
C ARG A 180 19.19 -8.75 3.49
N GLU A 181 18.65 -9.56 2.60
CA GLU A 181 19.16 -10.88 2.29
C GLU A 181 20.68 -10.87 1.97
N PRO A 182 21.40 -11.97 2.24
CA PRO A 182 22.72 -12.20 1.66
C PRO A 182 22.68 -12.22 0.13
N GLU A 183 23.81 -11.89 -0.52
CA GLU A 183 23.93 -11.97 -1.97
C GLU A 183 23.58 -13.37 -2.52
N ASP A 184 22.97 -13.41 -3.70
CA ASP A 184 22.54 -14.64 -4.40
C ASP A 184 21.55 -15.55 -3.63
N THR A 185 20.89 -15.03 -2.59
CA THR A 185 19.82 -15.73 -1.87
C THR A 185 18.43 -15.20 -2.22
N ARG A 186 17.39 -15.82 -1.66
CA ARG A 186 16.01 -15.38 -1.83
C ARG A 186 15.87 -13.93 -1.37
N ARG A 187 15.48 -13.03 -2.29
CA ARG A 187 15.22 -11.60 -1.99
C ARG A 187 14.25 -11.48 -0.81
N THR A 188 14.72 -10.88 0.29
CA THR A 188 13.99 -10.86 1.56
C THR A 188 14.31 -9.60 2.34
N HIS A 189 13.27 -8.89 2.76
CA HIS A 189 13.36 -7.66 3.53
C HIS A 189 12.92 -7.94 4.96
N ILE A 190 13.83 -7.86 5.92
CA ILE A 190 13.48 -8.01 7.33
C ILE A 190 13.34 -6.62 7.97
N HIS A 191 12.14 -6.33 8.43
CA HIS A 191 11.79 -5.13 9.19
C HIS A 191 11.70 -5.48 10.66
N VAL A 192 12.61 -4.98 11.47
CA VAL A 192 12.53 -5.13 12.93
C VAL A 192 11.93 -3.88 13.54
N ARG A 193 10.80 -4.04 14.23
CA ARG A 193 10.03 -2.96 14.86
C ARG A 193 9.77 -3.28 16.32
N ALA A 194 9.64 -2.25 17.15
CA ALA A 194 9.26 -2.48 18.54
C ALA A 194 7.75 -2.74 18.63
N ASP A 195 7.38 -3.71 19.46
CA ASP A 195 6.00 -4.12 19.70
C ASP A 195 5.15 -2.95 20.20
N GLY A 196 3.89 -2.89 19.75
CA GLY A 196 2.95 -1.82 20.10
C GLY A 196 3.19 -0.46 19.41
N ARG A 197 4.32 -0.25 18.71
CA ARG A 197 4.54 1.00 17.95
C ARG A 197 3.62 1.09 16.74
N VAL A 198 3.31 2.32 16.34
CA VAL A 198 2.44 2.62 15.19
C VAL A 198 2.90 1.92 13.92
N ASN A 199 4.21 1.94 13.62
CA ASN A 199 4.74 1.30 12.42
C ASN A 199 4.71 -0.23 12.45
N GLN A 200 4.76 -0.84 13.63
CA GLN A 200 4.62 -2.28 13.82
C GLN A 200 3.20 -2.72 13.50
N ARG A 201 2.21 -2.03 14.08
CA ARG A 201 0.79 -2.28 13.83
C ARG A 201 0.42 -2.03 12.37
N TYR A 202 0.92 -0.93 11.81
CA TYR A 202 0.69 -0.52 10.42
C TYR A 202 0.92 -1.66 9.42
N ALA A 203 2.05 -2.37 9.51
CA ALA A 203 2.41 -3.34 8.48
C ALA A 203 1.49 -4.56 8.48
N ILE A 204 1.05 -5.00 9.66
CA ILE A 204 0.10 -6.12 9.83
C ILE A 204 -1.29 -5.68 9.41
N LEU A 205 -1.74 -4.51 9.89
CA LEU A 205 -3.05 -3.95 9.55
C LEU A 205 -3.20 -3.76 8.04
N PHE A 206 -2.18 -3.21 7.38
CA PHE A 206 -2.20 -2.99 5.94
C PHE A 206 -2.42 -4.29 5.17
N ARG A 207 -1.71 -5.36 5.55
CA ARG A 207 -1.88 -6.70 4.97
C ARG A 207 -3.29 -7.22 5.19
N ASP A 208 -3.75 -7.24 6.43
CA ASP A 208 -5.03 -7.85 6.80
C ASP A 208 -6.19 -7.09 6.16
N TYR A 209 -6.13 -5.76 6.11
CA TYR A 209 -7.10 -4.94 5.40
C TYR A 209 -7.17 -5.33 3.91
N LEU A 210 -6.02 -5.48 3.23
CA LEU A 210 -6.01 -5.87 1.82
C LEU A 210 -6.49 -7.30 1.57
N ARG A 211 -6.29 -8.23 2.52
CA ARG A 211 -6.86 -9.59 2.47
C ARG A 211 -8.39 -9.56 2.52
N GLU A 212 -8.96 -8.68 3.34
CA GLU A 212 -10.42 -8.55 3.51
C GLU A 212 -11.10 -7.64 2.45
N HIS A 213 -10.33 -6.78 1.76
CA HIS A 213 -10.89 -5.78 0.84
C HIS A 213 -10.35 -5.95 -0.58
N ARG A 214 -10.88 -6.95 -1.30
CA ARG A 214 -10.41 -7.30 -2.64
C ARG A 214 -10.39 -6.13 -3.63
N ALA A 215 -11.39 -5.25 -3.59
CA ALA A 215 -11.43 -4.06 -4.46
C ALA A 215 -10.27 -3.08 -4.17
N ALA A 216 -9.93 -2.87 -2.90
CA ALA A 216 -8.79 -2.05 -2.51
C ALA A 216 -7.46 -2.70 -2.92
N ALA A 217 -7.34 -4.03 -2.77
CA ALA A 217 -6.17 -4.78 -3.23
C ALA A 217 -5.96 -4.66 -4.74
N LEU A 218 -7.00 -4.80 -5.55
CA LEU A 218 -6.94 -4.64 -7.01
C LEU A 218 -6.56 -3.22 -7.43
N ALA A 219 -7.15 -2.18 -6.80
CA ALA A 219 -6.79 -0.79 -7.08
C ALA A 219 -5.33 -0.48 -6.71
N TYR A 220 -4.86 -1.01 -5.59
CA TYR A 220 -3.47 -0.91 -5.17
C TYR A 220 -2.53 -1.65 -6.14
N GLU A 221 -2.94 -2.80 -6.67
CA GLU A 221 -2.21 -3.54 -7.70
C GLU A 221 -2.05 -2.74 -8.99
N GLU A 222 -3.17 -2.26 -9.54
CA GLU A 222 -3.19 -1.48 -10.78
C GLU A 222 -2.26 -0.28 -10.68
N THR A 223 -2.33 0.41 -9.54
CA THR A 223 -1.46 1.53 -9.20
C THR A 223 0.02 1.13 -9.20
N LYS A 224 0.39 0.03 -8.51
CA LYS A 224 1.78 -0.48 -8.50
C LYS A 224 2.27 -0.83 -9.90
N ARG A 225 1.44 -1.49 -10.72
CA ARG A 225 1.82 -1.85 -12.09
C ARG A 225 2.00 -0.63 -12.98
N PHE A 226 1.12 0.36 -12.86
CA PHE A 226 1.27 1.64 -13.56
C PHE A 226 2.56 2.35 -13.17
N MET A 227 2.82 2.49 -11.86
CA MET A 227 4.05 3.10 -11.34
C MET A 227 5.30 2.36 -11.80
N ALA A 228 5.29 1.03 -11.82
CA ALA A 228 6.43 0.22 -12.25
C ALA A 228 6.75 0.45 -13.73
N ARG A 229 5.73 0.44 -14.61
CA ARG A 229 5.90 0.75 -16.03
C ARG A 229 6.46 2.15 -16.23
N TRP A 230 5.82 3.15 -15.62
CA TRP A 230 6.24 4.55 -15.75
C TRP A 230 7.66 4.78 -15.22
N HIS A 231 8.00 4.17 -14.08
CA HIS A 231 9.34 4.23 -13.50
C HIS A 231 10.41 3.67 -14.44
N ASN A 232 10.17 2.48 -14.98
CA ASN A 232 11.11 1.79 -15.89
C ASN A 232 11.27 2.54 -17.22
N GLU A 233 10.21 3.18 -17.73
CA GLU A 233 10.26 3.99 -18.96
C GLU A 233 11.07 5.29 -18.80
N GLN A 234 11.18 5.80 -17.57
CA GLN A 234 11.80 7.10 -17.29
C GLN A 234 13.21 7.00 -16.69
N ASP A 235 13.72 5.78 -16.43
CA ASP A 235 15.01 5.52 -15.73
C ASP A 235 15.17 6.31 -14.41
N LYS A 236 14.07 6.40 -13.64
CA LYS A 236 13.94 7.39 -12.56
C LYS A 236 14.40 6.94 -11.16
N GLY A 237 15.32 5.96 -11.08
CA GLY A 237 16.01 5.58 -9.83
C GLY A 237 15.12 5.32 -8.59
N ALA A 238 15.17 6.20 -7.58
CA ALA A 238 14.47 6.02 -6.30
C ALA A 238 12.99 6.46 -6.28
N LEU A 239 12.51 7.14 -7.33
CA LEU A 239 11.20 7.81 -7.35
C LEU A 239 9.99 6.86 -7.23
N PHE A 240 10.16 5.57 -7.58
CA PHE A 240 9.09 4.59 -7.40
C PHE A 240 8.57 4.52 -5.95
N TYR A 241 9.47 4.60 -4.96
CA TYR A 241 9.08 4.49 -3.55
C TYR A 241 8.43 5.77 -3.02
N GLU A 242 8.91 6.94 -3.45
CA GLU A 242 8.36 8.24 -3.07
C GLU A 242 6.93 8.44 -3.56
N ILE A 243 6.62 7.98 -4.78
CA ILE A 243 5.26 8.08 -5.35
C ILE A 243 4.33 7.03 -4.72
N LYS A 244 4.86 5.86 -4.33
CA LYS A 244 4.08 4.79 -3.71
C LYS A 244 3.60 5.16 -2.29
N ALA A 245 4.41 5.90 -1.52
CA ALA A 245 4.10 6.20 -0.13
C ALA A 245 2.73 6.89 0.08
N PRO A 246 2.37 7.96 -0.66
CA PRO A 246 1.03 8.56 -0.57
C PRO A 246 -0.14 7.61 -0.86
N VAL A 247 0.05 6.64 -1.76
CA VAL A 247 -0.99 5.63 -2.04
C VAL A 247 -1.16 4.68 -0.86
N ALA A 248 -0.03 4.26 -0.25
CA ALA A 248 -0.07 3.46 0.95
C ALA A 248 -0.72 4.22 2.12
N ASP A 249 -0.47 5.52 2.24
CA ASP A 249 -1.11 6.38 3.26
C ASP A 249 -2.63 6.40 3.10
N ILE A 250 -3.15 6.55 1.88
CA ILE A 250 -4.60 6.52 1.60
C ILE A 250 -5.21 5.16 1.96
N VAL A 251 -4.58 4.07 1.55
CA VAL A 251 -5.06 2.71 1.86
C VAL A 251 -5.06 2.49 3.38
N THR A 252 -4.02 2.97 4.07
CA THR A 252 -3.90 2.86 5.53
C THR A 252 -4.96 3.66 6.25
N SER A 253 -5.29 4.86 5.78
CA SER A 253 -6.40 5.64 6.34
C SER A 253 -7.72 4.85 6.30
N ALA A 254 -8.00 4.17 5.20
CA ALA A 254 -9.19 3.31 5.10
C ALA A 254 -9.07 2.06 5.98
N ALA A 255 -7.86 1.50 6.12
CA ALA A 255 -7.59 0.37 7.00
C ALA A 255 -7.80 0.71 8.48
N GLU A 256 -7.43 1.91 8.91
CA GLU A 256 -7.67 2.38 10.30
C GLU A 256 -9.16 2.53 10.59
N GLU A 257 -9.93 3.11 9.65
CA GLU A 257 -11.38 3.18 9.80
C GLU A 257 -12.02 1.80 9.87
N TRP A 258 -11.56 0.85 9.04
CA TRP A 258 -12.00 -0.53 9.10
C TRP A 258 -11.66 -1.17 10.43
N ALA A 259 -10.41 -1.04 10.88
CA ALA A 259 -9.94 -1.60 12.13
C ALA A 259 -10.77 -1.11 13.32
N ALA A 260 -11.10 0.18 13.37
CA ALA A 260 -11.95 0.73 14.41
C ALA A 260 -13.37 0.16 14.38
N ARG A 261 -13.95 -0.05 13.19
CA ARG A 261 -15.32 -0.59 13.04
C ARG A 261 -15.45 -2.05 13.48
N VAL A 262 -14.40 -2.85 13.26
CA VAL A 262 -14.42 -4.29 13.54
C VAL A 262 -13.61 -4.66 14.79
N GLU A 263 -13.13 -3.65 15.53
CA GLU A 263 -12.26 -3.80 16.69
C GLU A 263 -11.04 -4.70 16.38
N TRP A 264 -10.46 -4.52 15.19
CA TRP A 264 -9.36 -5.35 14.70
C TRP A 264 -8.17 -5.28 15.66
N GLN A 265 -7.56 -6.45 15.89
CA GLN A 265 -6.29 -6.63 16.56
C GLN A 265 -5.42 -7.56 15.71
N PRO A 266 -4.09 -7.46 15.79
CA PRO A 266 -3.20 -8.46 15.19
C PRO A 266 -3.59 -9.87 15.65
N GLY A 267 -3.69 -10.81 14.71
CA GLY A 267 -3.97 -12.22 15.00
C GLY A 267 -2.79 -12.94 15.67
N GLU A 268 -2.75 -14.26 15.57
CA GLU A 268 -1.55 -15.03 15.98
C GLU A 268 -0.34 -14.66 15.13
N THR A 269 0.86 -14.89 15.66
CA THR A 269 2.12 -14.71 14.90
C THR A 269 2.17 -15.75 13.78
N ASP A 270 2.63 -15.37 12.59
CA ASP A 270 2.67 -16.29 11.45
C ASP A 270 3.80 -17.33 11.58
N ALA A 271 4.90 -16.99 12.26
CA ALA A 271 6.02 -17.88 12.59
C ALA A 271 6.54 -17.66 14.02
#